data_AF-A0A661Y880-F1
#
_entry.id   AF-A0A661Y880-F1
#
_cell.length_a   1.000
_cell.length_b   1.000
_cell.length_c   1.000
_cell.angle_alpha   90.00
_cell.angle_beta   90.00
_cell.angle_gamma   90.00
#
_symmetry.space_group_name_H-M   'P 1'
#
loop_
_entity.id
_entity.type
_entity.pdbx_description
1 polymer ?
#
loop_
_entity_poly.entity_id
_entity_poly.type
_entity_poly.pdbx_seq_one_letter_code
_entity_poly.pdbx_strand_id
1 'polypeptide(L)'
;YTATSDIDYKNKVLVADSILILELDTYLGSDHPFYGGISKYITKNMKPSMVATDVAAAYSRTFIEVPKQRMLLAQMIFFGKELYLKDLWLPSATDAEKIGYTEAEWRWAQENEEYIWRFLIEKELLYSTDARLPSRFINPAPFSKFNLEIDNESPGMIGRYVGWKIVRAYMKNNDVNLQQLMRQHPEDLFKNSKYKPKK
;
A
#
# COMPACT_ATOMS: atom_id res chain seq x y z
N TYR A 1 -23.08 10.05 -4.16
CA TYR A 1 -23.56 10.95 -3.08
C TYR A 1 -22.35 11.51 -2.35
N THR A 2 -22.49 12.67 -1.70
CA THR A 2 -21.44 13.30 -0.88
C THR A 2 -21.93 13.39 0.56
N ALA A 3 -21.11 12.98 1.52
CA ALA A 3 -21.43 12.97 2.95
C ALA A 3 -20.37 13.73 3.77
N THR A 4 -20.73 14.10 5.00
CA THR A 4 -19.86 14.68 6.03
C THR A 4 -20.01 13.82 7.29
N SER A 5 -18.91 13.37 7.89
CA SER A 5 -18.92 12.26 8.87
C SER A 5 -18.16 12.54 10.17
N ASP A 6 -17.98 13.81 10.55
CA ASP A 6 -17.03 14.20 11.62
C ASP A 6 -15.61 13.66 11.32
N ILE A 7 -15.23 13.67 10.03
CA ILE A 7 -13.92 13.25 9.52
C ILE A 7 -13.64 11.75 9.79
N ASP A 8 -14.47 10.85 9.24
CA ASP A 8 -14.13 9.43 9.19
C ASP A 8 -13.05 9.14 8.14
N TYR A 9 -11.82 9.54 8.44
CA TYR A 9 -10.66 9.33 7.58
C TYR A 9 -10.27 7.84 7.42
N LYS A 10 -10.92 6.91 8.15
CA LYS A 10 -10.73 5.47 7.98
C LYS A 10 -11.58 4.92 6.84
N ASN A 11 -12.72 5.55 6.55
CA ASN A 11 -13.69 5.12 5.54
C ASN A 11 -13.92 6.21 4.47
N LYS A 12 -12.85 6.84 3.96
CA LYS A 12 -12.94 7.95 3.00
C LYS A 12 -13.73 7.66 1.73
N VAL A 13 -13.67 6.40 1.28
CA VAL A 13 -14.32 5.93 0.06
C VAL A 13 -15.03 4.62 0.34
N LEU A 14 -16.34 4.61 0.09
CA LEU A 14 -17.17 3.40 0.16
C LEU A 14 -17.69 3.09 -1.25
N VAL A 15 -17.49 1.84 -1.66
CA VAL A 15 -17.97 1.30 -2.93
C VAL A 15 -18.97 0.19 -2.62
N ALA A 16 -20.17 0.30 -3.17
CA ALA A 16 -21.18 -0.75 -3.23
C ALA A 16 -21.72 -0.81 -4.68
N ASP A 17 -22.39 -1.90 -5.06
CA ASP A 17 -22.86 -2.24 -6.42
C ASP A 17 -22.83 -1.12 -7.47
N SER A 18 -23.68 -0.10 -7.31
CA SER A 18 -23.76 1.07 -8.20
C SER A 18 -23.52 2.41 -7.49
N ILE A 19 -22.98 2.39 -6.27
CA ILE A 19 -22.86 3.56 -5.40
C ILE A 19 -21.40 3.75 -5.00
N LEU A 20 -20.89 4.95 -5.31
CA LEU A 20 -19.66 5.50 -4.78
C LEU A 20 -20.01 6.63 -3.80
N ILE A 21 -19.53 6.51 -2.56
CA ILE A 21 -19.63 7.54 -1.53
C ILE A 21 -18.23 8.04 -1.22
N LEU A 22 -18.07 9.37 -1.23
CA LEU A 22 -16.83 10.07 -0.92
C LEU A 22 -17.06 10.99 0.27
N GLU A 23 -16.23 10.84 1.30
CA GLU A 23 -16.15 11.75 2.45
C GLU A 23 -15.29 12.96 2.08
N LEU A 24 -15.92 13.99 1.50
CA LEU A 24 -15.21 15.15 0.93
C LEU A 24 -14.47 15.99 1.98
N ASP A 25 -14.94 15.95 3.22
CA ASP A 25 -14.29 16.57 4.38
C ASP A 25 -12.91 15.94 4.69
N THR A 26 -12.55 14.82 4.05
CA THR A 26 -11.22 14.21 4.13
C THR A 26 -10.25 14.63 3.01
N TYR A 27 -10.67 15.54 2.12
CA TYR A 27 -9.89 15.98 0.96
C TYR A 27 -9.66 17.50 0.89
N LEU A 28 -9.83 18.22 1.99
CA LEU A 28 -9.75 19.70 2.05
C LEU A 28 -8.32 20.29 1.96
N GLY A 29 -7.29 19.45 1.90
CA GLY A 29 -5.88 19.86 1.90
C GLY A 29 -5.17 19.51 3.21
N SER A 30 -3.90 19.10 3.12
CA SER A 30 -3.16 18.46 4.23
C SER A 30 -3.05 19.26 5.53
N ASP A 31 -3.17 20.59 5.40
CA ASP A 31 -3.02 21.56 6.48
C ASP A 31 -4.32 22.29 6.80
N HIS A 32 -5.46 21.74 6.36
CA HIS A 32 -6.77 22.31 6.66
C HIS A 32 -7.00 22.40 8.18
N PRO A 33 -7.49 23.53 8.73
CA PRO A 33 -7.65 23.74 10.17
C PRO A 33 -8.50 22.68 10.89
N PHE A 34 -9.46 22.08 10.18
CA PHE A 34 -10.32 21.02 10.72
C PHE A 34 -9.55 19.74 11.11
N TYR A 35 -8.30 19.58 10.65
CA TYR A 35 -7.49 18.40 10.95
C TYR A 35 -6.60 18.54 12.20
N GLY A 36 -6.80 19.60 13.02
CA GLY A 36 -5.94 19.96 14.16
C GLY A 36 -5.74 18.90 15.27
N GLY A 37 -6.46 17.78 15.24
CA GLY A 37 -6.27 16.63 16.15
C GLY A 37 -5.77 15.35 15.48
N ILE A 38 -5.56 15.37 14.16
CA ILE A 38 -5.23 14.19 13.37
C ILE A 38 -3.71 14.14 13.13
N SER A 39 -3.10 12.96 13.27
CA SER A 39 -1.67 12.80 13.06
C SER A 39 -1.24 13.17 11.65
N LYS A 40 -0.12 13.88 11.51
CA LYS A 40 0.39 14.39 10.21
C LYS A 40 0.62 13.30 9.14
N TYR A 41 0.99 12.09 9.54
CA TYR A 41 1.14 10.96 8.60
C TYR A 41 -0.18 10.52 7.96
N ILE A 42 -1.33 10.90 8.54
CA ILE A 42 -2.66 10.69 7.97
C ILE A 42 -3.02 11.90 7.11
N THR A 43 -2.88 13.12 7.66
CA THR A 43 -3.34 14.35 6.99
C THR A 43 -2.54 14.67 5.72
N LYS A 44 -1.31 14.17 5.57
CA LYS A 44 -0.53 14.32 4.31
C LYS A 44 -1.28 13.81 3.07
N ASN A 45 -2.17 12.83 3.25
CA ASN A 45 -2.98 12.25 2.19
C ASN A 45 -4.44 12.75 2.21
N MET A 46 -4.75 13.79 2.97
CA MET A 46 -6.08 14.41 3.04
C MET A 46 -6.16 15.63 2.12
N LYS A 47 -5.93 15.41 0.83
CA LYS A 47 -5.81 16.45 -0.21
C LYS A 47 -6.50 16.04 -1.52
N PRO A 48 -6.94 16.98 -2.37
CA PRO A 48 -7.75 16.65 -3.55
C PRO A 48 -7.09 15.66 -4.51
N SER A 49 -5.76 15.69 -4.66
CA SER A 49 -5.04 14.77 -5.57
C SER A 49 -5.15 13.30 -5.16
N MET A 50 -5.50 12.99 -3.90
CA MET A 50 -5.62 11.62 -3.41
C MET A 50 -6.98 10.98 -3.72
N VAL A 51 -7.98 11.73 -4.20
CA VAL A 51 -9.32 11.19 -4.49
C VAL A 51 -9.23 10.02 -5.47
N ALA A 52 -8.53 10.20 -6.59
CA ALA A 52 -8.39 9.15 -7.59
C ALA A 52 -7.66 7.92 -7.04
N THR A 53 -6.60 8.14 -6.25
CA THR A 53 -5.84 7.07 -5.59
C THR A 53 -6.67 6.26 -4.60
N ASP A 54 -7.51 6.92 -3.81
CA ASP A 54 -8.35 6.27 -2.80
C ASP A 54 -9.55 5.55 -3.44
N VAL A 55 -10.13 6.12 -4.50
CA VAL A 55 -11.17 5.45 -5.31
C VAL A 55 -10.60 4.20 -5.98
N ALA A 56 -9.44 4.31 -6.60
CA ALA A 56 -8.75 3.16 -7.19
C ALA A 56 -8.44 2.09 -6.14
N ALA A 57 -8.02 2.48 -4.92
CA ALA A 57 -7.84 1.52 -3.84
C ALA A 57 -9.15 0.78 -3.50
N ALA A 58 -10.25 1.50 -3.31
CA ALA A 58 -11.54 0.93 -2.95
C ALA A 58 -12.04 -0.08 -4.00
N TYR A 59 -12.00 0.29 -5.28
CA TYR A 59 -12.37 -0.62 -6.37
C TYR A 59 -11.39 -1.79 -6.53
N SER A 60 -10.08 -1.58 -6.38
CA SER A 60 -9.11 -2.67 -6.54
C SER A 60 -9.40 -3.86 -5.62
N ARG A 61 -9.87 -3.58 -4.39
CA ARG A 61 -10.15 -4.59 -3.38
C ARG A 61 -11.35 -5.47 -3.75
N THR A 62 -12.23 -5.03 -4.64
CA THR A 62 -13.33 -5.87 -5.14
C THR A 62 -12.85 -6.91 -6.15
N PHE A 63 -11.66 -6.74 -6.74
CA PHE A 63 -11.08 -7.67 -7.71
C PHE A 63 -10.06 -8.63 -7.10
N ILE A 64 -9.49 -8.29 -5.95
CA ILE A 64 -8.41 -9.06 -5.33
C ILE A 64 -9.00 -10.04 -4.32
N GLU A 65 -8.63 -11.31 -4.44
CA GLU A 65 -9.00 -12.31 -3.42
C GLU A 65 -8.30 -11.99 -2.09
N VAL A 66 -9.09 -11.86 -1.03
CA VAL A 66 -8.56 -11.61 0.31
C VAL A 66 -7.79 -12.85 0.78
N PRO A 67 -6.51 -12.71 1.17
CA PRO A 67 -5.71 -13.85 1.59
C PRO A 67 -6.31 -14.48 2.86
N LYS A 68 -6.57 -15.79 2.80
CA LYS A 68 -7.01 -16.58 3.97
C LYS A 68 -5.89 -16.78 4.99
N GLN A 69 -4.65 -16.75 4.53
CA GLN A 69 -3.46 -16.96 5.34
C GLN A 69 -3.01 -15.66 6.03
N ARG A 70 -2.57 -15.77 7.28
CA ARG A 70 -2.07 -14.61 8.06
C ARG A 70 -0.62 -14.22 7.74
N MET A 71 0.02 -14.93 6.81
CA MET A 71 1.43 -14.74 6.47
C MET A 71 1.69 -13.32 5.99
N LEU A 72 2.82 -12.73 6.38
CA LEU A 72 3.19 -11.38 5.97
C LEU A 72 3.26 -11.25 4.44
N LEU A 73 3.86 -12.24 3.76
CA LEU A 73 3.94 -12.29 2.29
C LEU A 73 2.55 -12.17 1.65
N ALA A 74 1.56 -12.88 2.17
CA ALA A 74 0.20 -12.85 1.63
C ALA A 74 -0.42 -11.44 1.68
N GLN A 75 -0.19 -10.71 2.77
CA GLN A 75 -0.64 -9.33 2.92
C GLN A 75 0.15 -8.36 2.03
N MET A 76 1.47 -8.55 1.92
CA MET A 76 2.30 -7.76 1.00
C MET A 76 1.82 -7.92 -0.44
N ILE A 77 1.55 -9.15 -0.88
CA ILE A 77 1.05 -9.42 -2.23
C ILE A 77 -0.36 -8.86 -2.44
N PHE A 78 -1.25 -8.96 -1.45
CA PHE A 78 -2.59 -8.36 -1.53
C PHE A 78 -2.51 -6.86 -1.84
N PHE A 79 -1.74 -6.10 -1.04
CA PHE A 79 -1.56 -4.67 -1.28
C PHE A 79 -0.70 -4.37 -2.52
N GLY A 80 0.21 -5.28 -2.90
CA GLY A 80 0.97 -5.18 -4.13
C GLY A 80 0.09 -5.28 -5.38
N LYS A 81 -0.92 -6.14 -5.37
CA LYS A 81 -1.94 -6.25 -6.43
C LYS A 81 -2.80 -4.99 -6.49
N GLU A 82 -3.21 -4.44 -5.34
CA GLU A 82 -3.91 -3.15 -5.25
C GLU A 82 -3.11 -2.03 -5.91
N LEU A 83 -1.81 -1.91 -5.57
CA LEU A 83 -0.93 -0.89 -6.14
C LEU A 83 -0.63 -1.13 -7.63
N TYR A 84 -0.56 -2.38 -8.08
CA TYR A 84 -0.42 -2.70 -9.50
C TYR A 84 -1.67 -2.32 -10.31
N LEU A 85 -2.88 -2.49 -9.76
CA LEU A 85 -4.09 -1.97 -10.41
C LEU A 85 -4.06 -0.45 -10.53
N LYS A 86 -3.54 0.26 -9.53
CA LYS A 86 -3.32 1.71 -9.62
C LYS A 86 -2.30 2.09 -10.70
N ASP A 87 -1.31 1.25 -11.01
CA ASP A 87 -0.42 1.50 -12.16
C ASP A 87 -1.17 1.54 -13.48
N LEU A 88 -2.16 0.67 -13.65
CA LEU A 88 -2.95 0.58 -14.86
C LEU A 88 -4.00 1.69 -14.94
N TRP A 89 -4.61 2.04 -13.81
CA TRP A 89 -5.74 2.98 -13.76
C TRP A 89 -5.32 4.44 -13.63
N LEU A 90 -4.17 4.70 -13.02
CA LEU A 90 -3.68 6.05 -12.74
C LEU A 90 -2.30 6.27 -13.38
N PRO A 91 -2.18 6.21 -14.72
CA PRO A 91 -0.90 6.30 -15.41
C PRO A 91 -0.23 7.68 -15.25
N SER A 92 -1.00 8.72 -14.95
CA SER A 92 -0.49 10.08 -14.72
C SER A 92 -0.07 10.35 -13.26
N ALA A 93 -0.46 9.49 -12.31
CA ALA A 93 -0.10 9.66 -10.90
C ALA A 93 1.33 9.17 -10.66
N THR A 94 2.08 9.88 -9.80
CA THR A 94 3.41 9.42 -9.41
C THR A 94 3.33 8.15 -8.57
N ASP A 95 4.41 7.36 -8.55
CA ASP A 95 4.44 6.16 -7.71
C ASP A 95 4.29 6.49 -6.22
N ALA A 96 4.86 7.63 -5.78
CA ALA A 96 4.65 8.19 -4.45
C ALA A 96 3.16 8.45 -4.18
N GLU A 97 2.45 9.09 -5.10
CA GLU A 97 1.03 9.39 -4.92
C GLU A 97 0.17 8.12 -4.86
N LYS A 98 0.43 7.11 -5.70
CA LYS A 98 -0.33 5.84 -5.72
C LYS A 98 -0.29 5.09 -4.39
N ILE A 99 0.86 5.12 -3.71
CA ILE A 99 1.06 4.48 -2.39
C ILE A 99 0.75 5.42 -1.21
N GLY A 100 0.56 6.72 -1.46
CA GLY A 100 0.33 7.72 -0.42
C GLY A 100 1.59 8.10 0.36
N TYR A 101 2.74 8.08 -0.32
CA TYR A 101 4.02 8.57 0.17
C TYR A 101 4.23 10.03 -0.27
N THR A 102 5.02 10.76 0.52
CA THR A 102 5.71 11.94 0.02
C THR A 102 6.84 11.52 -0.93
N GLU A 103 7.31 12.44 -1.77
CA GLU A 103 8.45 12.16 -2.65
C GLU A 103 9.72 11.78 -1.87
N ALA A 104 9.90 12.33 -0.66
CA ALA A 104 11.02 11.98 0.21
C ALA A 104 10.90 10.54 0.74
N GLU A 105 9.71 10.15 1.21
CA GLU A 105 9.41 8.79 1.66
C GLU A 105 9.58 7.76 0.54
N TRP A 106 9.17 8.12 -0.69
CA TRP A 106 9.38 7.27 -1.86
C TRP A 106 10.86 7.08 -2.19
N ARG A 107 11.65 8.17 -2.23
CA ARG A 107 13.10 8.09 -2.44
C ARG A 107 13.77 7.24 -1.37
N TRP A 108 13.43 7.46 -0.10
CA TRP A 108 13.96 6.66 1.01
C TRP A 108 13.67 5.17 0.80
N ALA A 109 12.43 4.81 0.42
CA ALA A 109 12.05 3.42 0.17
C ALA A 109 12.84 2.79 -1.00
N GLN A 110 13.15 3.57 -2.03
CA GLN A 110 13.98 3.13 -3.16
C GLN A 110 15.44 2.91 -2.73
N GLU A 111 16.03 3.89 -2.04
CA GLU A 111 17.43 3.85 -1.59
C GLU A 111 17.68 2.72 -0.60
N ASN A 112 16.67 2.35 0.20
CA ASN A 112 16.77 1.32 1.24
C ASN A 112 16.17 -0.03 0.82
N GLU A 113 15.75 -0.19 -0.45
CA GLU A 113 15.02 -1.39 -0.91
C GLU A 113 15.79 -2.69 -0.66
N GLU A 114 17.11 -2.71 -0.94
CA GLU A 114 17.97 -3.87 -0.69
C GLU A 114 18.06 -4.18 0.81
N TYR A 115 18.20 -3.15 1.65
CA TYR A 115 18.28 -3.29 3.10
C TYR A 115 16.99 -3.89 3.68
N ILE A 116 15.84 -3.33 3.29
CA ILE A 116 14.51 -3.81 3.70
C ILE A 116 14.34 -5.26 3.31
N TRP A 117 14.68 -5.60 2.06
CA TRP A 117 14.57 -6.96 1.56
C TRP A 117 15.45 -7.94 2.33
N ARG A 118 16.73 -7.58 2.56
CA ARG A 118 17.65 -8.40 3.33
C ARG A 118 17.13 -8.64 4.75
N PHE A 119 16.62 -7.61 5.42
CA PHE A 119 16.02 -7.74 6.74
C PHE A 119 14.85 -8.73 6.75
N LEU A 120 13.92 -8.61 5.80
CA LEU A 120 12.75 -9.51 5.72
C LEU A 120 13.16 -10.98 5.52
N ILE A 121 14.22 -11.24 4.76
CA ILE A 121 14.75 -12.59 4.51
C ILE A 121 15.53 -13.12 5.72
N GLU A 122 16.49 -12.35 6.25
CA GLU A 122 17.32 -12.76 7.38
C GLU A 122 16.52 -13.02 8.65
N LYS A 123 15.41 -12.30 8.83
CA LYS A 123 14.48 -12.49 9.94
C LYS A 123 13.35 -13.47 9.63
N GLU A 124 13.38 -14.10 8.46
CA GLU A 124 12.39 -15.09 7.98
C GLU A 124 10.93 -14.60 8.06
N LEU A 125 10.72 -13.29 7.87
CA LEU A 125 9.45 -12.64 8.16
C LEU A 125 8.37 -12.91 7.11
N LEU A 126 8.76 -13.21 5.86
CA LEU A 126 7.81 -13.40 4.75
C LEU A 126 6.77 -14.49 5.07
N TYR A 127 7.20 -15.60 5.63
CA TYR A 127 6.34 -16.74 5.96
C TYR A 127 5.80 -16.69 7.40
N SER A 128 6.18 -15.67 8.18
CA SER A 128 5.72 -15.52 9.56
C SER A 128 4.25 -15.09 9.63
N THR A 129 3.54 -15.64 10.62
CA THR A 129 2.13 -15.38 10.92
C THR A 129 1.94 -14.55 12.19
N ASP A 130 3.01 -13.93 12.71
CA ASP A 130 2.95 -13.07 13.90
C ASP A 130 1.98 -11.90 13.67
N ALA A 131 0.96 -11.82 14.52
CA ALA A 131 -0.11 -10.83 14.46
C ALA A 131 0.36 -9.38 14.62
N ARG A 132 1.62 -9.16 15.04
CA ARG A 132 2.24 -7.83 15.14
C ARG A 132 2.84 -7.34 13.82
N LEU A 133 3.11 -8.21 12.86
CA LEU A 133 3.73 -7.82 11.60
C LEU A 133 2.90 -6.83 10.77
N PRO A 134 1.55 -6.94 10.71
CA PRO A 134 0.73 -5.98 9.98
C PRO A 134 0.89 -4.55 10.52
N SER A 135 0.90 -4.36 11.84
CA SER A 135 1.08 -3.01 12.41
C SER A 135 2.49 -2.46 12.24
N ARG A 136 3.48 -3.34 12.01
CA ARG A 136 4.88 -2.95 11.74
C ARG A 136 5.15 -2.57 10.28
N PHE A 137 4.51 -3.26 9.33
CA PHE A 137 4.91 -3.19 7.92
C PHE A 137 3.76 -2.95 6.92
N ILE A 138 2.51 -3.19 7.30
CA ILE A 138 1.38 -3.20 6.35
C ILE A 138 0.40 -2.05 6.63
N ASN A 139 0.04 -1.81 7.88
CA ASN A 139 -0.96 -0.81 8.24
C ASN A 139 -0.37 0.60 8.15
N PRO A 140 -1.20 1.63 7.87
CA PRO A 140 -0.79 3.02 7.96
C PRO A 140 -0.19 3.32 9.34
N ALA A 141 0.98 3.94 9.34
CA ALA A 141 1.76 4.29 10.52
C ALA A 141 2.67 5.47 10.17
N PRO A 142 3.18 6.23 11.15
CA PRO A 142 4.16 7.27 10.88
C PRO A 142 5.45 6.70 10.27
N PHE A 143 5.84 5.49 10.66
CA PHE A 143 7.02 4.79 10.16
C PHE A 143 6.87 3.27 10.29
N SER A 144 7.69 2.51 9.56
CA SER A 144 7.77 1.06 9.68
C SER A 144 8.77 0.66 10.77
N LYS A 145 8.46 -0.40 11.53
CA LYS A 145 9.25 -0.76 12.72
C LYS A 145 10.17 -1.93 12.42
N PHE A 146 11.47 -1.69 12.24
CA PHE A 146 12.49 -2.73 12.11
C PHE A 146 13.12 -3.10 13.47
N ASN A 147 12.82 -2.32 14.52
CA ASN A 147 13.48 -2.33 15.84
C ASN A 147 14.95 -1.88 15.74
N LEU A 148 15.18 -0.82 14.97
CA LEU A 148 16.47 -0.18 14.75
C LEU A 148 16.37 1.31 15.07
N GLU A 149 17.52 1.95 15.28
CA GLU A 149 17.58 3.39 15.60
C GLU A 149 17.01 4.27 14.49
N ILE A 150 17.14 3.83 13.23
CA ILE A 150 16.71 4.57 12.03
C ILE A 150 15.23 4.33 11.66
N ASP A 151 14.46 3.61 12.49
CA ASP A 151 13.07 3.27 12.19
C ASP A 151 12.22 4.50 11.85
N ASN A 152 12.45 5.61 12.56
CA ASN A 152 11.73 6.88 12.43
C ASN A 152 11.93 7.59 11.07
N GLU A 153 12.96 7.22 10.30
CA GLU A 153 13.20 7.74 8.95
C GLU A 153 12.43 6.94 7.88
N SER A 154 12.04 5.71 8.20
CA SER A 154 11.31 4.86 7.27
C SER A 154 9.87 5.33 7.09
N PRO A 155 9.28 5.23 5.88
CA PRO A 155 7.87 5.44 5.73
C PRO A 155 7.07 4.27 6.34
N GLY A 156 5.86 4.55 6.80
CA GLY A 156 4.89 3.51 7.11
C GLY A 156 4.57 2.64 5.88
N MET A 157 3.94 1.49 6.10
CA MET A 157 3.46 0.60 5.02
C MET A 157 4.57 0.04 4.09
N ILE A 158 5.82 -0.06 4.53
CA ILE A 158 6.94 -0.51 3.66
C ILE A 158 6.73 -1.92 3.10
N GLY A 159 5.98 -2.77 3.78
CA GLY A 159 5.59 -4.09 3.27
C GLY A 159 4.70 -3.99 2.03
N ARG A 160 3.86 -2.95 1.92
CA ARG A 160 3.08 -2.69 0.70
C ARG A 160 3.99 -2.27 -0.46
N TYR A 161 4.98 -1.42 -0.18
CA TYR A 161 5.99 -1.01 -1.15
C TYR A 161 6.72 -2.25 -1.73
N VAL A 162 7.26 -3.11 -0.87
CA VAL A 162 7.97 -4.32 -1.32
C VAL A 162 7.02 -5.29 -2.04
N GLY A 163 5.80 -5.48 -1.52
CA GLY A 163 4.77 -6.28 -2.19
C GLY A 163 4.46 -5.81 -3.60
N TRP A 164 4.40 -4.49 -3.82
CA TRP A 164 4.20 -3.89 -5.12
C TRP A 164 5.36 -4.17 -6.08
N LYS A 165 6.61 -4.06 -5.60
CA LYS A 165 7.79 -4.42 -6.40
C LYS A 165 7.79 -5.89 -6.80
N ILE A 166 7.39 -6.79 -5.90
CA ILE A 166 7.25 -8.23 -6.19
C ILE A 166 6.20 -8.46 -7.29
N VAL A 167 5.02 -7.83 -7.18
CA VAL A 167 3.95 -7.98 -8.17
C VAL A 167 4.36 -7.42 -9.54
N ARG A 168 5.02 -6.26 -9.59
CA ARG A 168 5.58 -5.70 -10.83
C ARG A 168 6.62 -6.65 -11.45
N ALA A 169 7.51 -7.23 -10.64
CA ALA A 169 8.50 -8.21 -11.12
C ALA A 169 7.82 -9.47 -11.68
N TYR A 170 6.76 -9.95 -11.02
CA TYR A 170 5.97 -11.07 -11.52
C TYR A 170 5.34 -10.80 -12.88
N MET A 171 4.65 -9.67 -13.06
CA MET A 171 4.04 -9.30 -14.33
C MET A 171 5.07 -9.07 -15.45
N LYS A 172 6.29 -8.65 -15.10
CA LYS A 172 7.39 -8.50 -16.07
C LYS A 172 7.97 -9.84 -16.52
N ASN A 173 8.01 -10.83 -15.64
CA ASN A 173 8.73 -12.09 -15.85
C ASN A 173 7.83 -13.24 -16.30
N ASN A 174 6.51 -13.02 -16.40
CA ASN A 174 5.52 -14.02 -16.72
C ASN A 174 4.49 -13.45 -17.71
N ASP A 175 4.06 -14.26 -18.67
CA ASP A 175 2.98 -13.90 -19.59
C ASP A 175 1.63 -14.31 -18.98
N VAL A 176 1.07 -13.41 -18.17
CA VAL A 176 -0.20 -13.63 -17.45
C VAL A 176 -1.09 -12.41 -17.59
N ASN A 177 -2.39 -12.65 -17.71
CA ASN A 177 -3.36 -11.56 -17.76
C ASN A 177 -3.75 -11.06 -16.36
N LEU A 178 -4.46 -9.94 -16.31
CA LEU A 178 -4.83 -9.28 -15.05
C LEU A 178 -5.73 -10.15 -14.16
N GLN A 179 -6.66 -10.90 -14.75
CA GLN A 179 -7.56 -11.79 -13.99
C GLN A 179 -6.77 -12.92 -13.33
N GLN A 180 -5.79 -13.49 -14.04
CA GLN A 180 -4.88 -14.50 -13.50
C GLN A 180 -4.05 -13.91 -12.35
N LEU A 181 -3.48 -12.71 -12.52
CA LEU A 181 -2.75 -12.02 -11.44
C LEU A 181 -3.61 -11.88 -10.18
N MET A 182 -4.86 -11.43 -10.32
CA MET A 182 -5.72 -11.20 -9.15
C MET A 182 -5.98 -12.47 -8.35
N ARG A 183 -6.13 -13.62 -9.02
CA ARG A 183 -6.38 -14.94 -8.40
C ARG A 183 -5.12 -15.72 -8.03
N GLN A 184 -3.94 -15.26 -8.47
CA GLN A 184 -2.69 -15.99 -8.24
C GLN A 184 -2.39 -16.11 -6.73
N HIS A 185 -2.05 -17.32 -6.28
CA HIS A 185 -1.66 -17.57 -4.90
C HIS A 185 -0.38 -16.79 -4.53
N PRO A 186 -0.28 -16.16 -3.33
CA PRO A 186 0.85 -15.29 -2.99
C PRO A 186 2.22 -15.97 -3.05
N GLU A 187 2.32 -17.21 -2.59
CA GLU A 187 3.58 -17.96 -2.60
C GLU A 187 4.04 -18.28 -4.02
N ASP A 188 3.13 -18.73 -4.89
CA ASP A 188 3.44 -19.02 -6.29
C ASP A 188 3.79 -17.75 -7.06
N LEU A 189 3.06 -16.66 -6.81
CA LEU A 189 3.35 -15.35 -7.37
C LEU A 189 4.77 -14.93 -6.97
N PHE A 190 5.11 -15.02 -5.69
CA PHE A 190 6.43 -14.67 -5.19
C PHE A 190 7.52 -15.54 -5.80
N LYS A 191 7.36 -16.86 -5.83
CA LYS A 191 8.31 -17.81 -6.42
C LYS A 191 8.57 -17.51 -7.89
N ASN A 192 7.51 -17.25 -8.65
CA ASN A 192 7.59 -16.96 -10.09
C ASN A 192 7.94 -15.50 -10.40
N SER A 193 7.95 -14.62 -9.40
CA SER A 193 8.32 -13.21 -9.58
C SER A 193 9.80 -13.02 -9.94
N LYS A 194 10.66 -13.96 -9.52
CA LYS A 194 12.13 -13.83 -9.55
C LYS A 194 12.61 -12.52 -8.94
N TYR A 195 11.84 -11.96 -8.01
CA TYR A 195 12.14 -10.68 -7.39
C TYR A 195 13.41 -10.77 -6.56
N LYS A 196 14.39 -9.93 -6.92
CA LYS A 196 15.58 -9.60 -6.15
C LYS A 196 15.84 -8.11 -6.39
N PRO A 197 15.83 -7.26 -5.36
CA PRO A 197 16.17 -5.86 -5.54
C PRO A 197 17.60 -5.73 -6.09
N LYS A 198 17.79 -4.74 -6.97
CA LYS A 198 19.10 -4.46 -7.56
C LYS A 198 19.95 -3.69 -6.56
N LYS A 199 21.25 -4.01 -6.53
CA LYS A 199 22.28 -3.16 -5.92
C LYS A 199 22.35 -1.81 -6.65
#